data_AF-A0AAU7PQ81-F1
#
_entry.id   AF-A0AAU7PQ81-F1
#
_cell.length_a   1.000
_cell.length_b   1.000
_cell.length_c   1.000
_cell.angle_alpha   90.00
_cell.angle_beta   90.00
_cell.angle_gamma   90.00
#
_symmetry.space_group_name_H-M   'P 1'
#
loop_
_entity.id
_entity.type
_entity.pdbx_description
1 polymer ?
#
loop_
_entity_poly.entity_id
_entity_poly.type
_entity_poly.pdbx_seq_one_letter_code
_entity_poly.pdbx_strand_id
1 'polypeptide(L)'
;MKKKNGLMKILIFLPILLFVLLVGWIGVSEWNGAGRKVMPVTEAVPEESLAQSASEASEETEVLKVGESQSQEENASAGEETEPKPAVHLLFAGDILLSSHVIAAYDKEGSIKGVLDEGYRTEIGGADIFMANQEFPFSSRGSAAPDKQFTFRLPPSKVFLMNEIGVDIVALANNHSLDYGTDALVDTCTALDGAGIRYVGAGPDMNRAKQLEKIEVNGKAIGFLAASRVYPDHNWVANSKKPGMVSGYDPTILLEEIKKAKEICDYVVVYIHWGVERDEKPQEYQRILGKQIIDAGADLVIGSHPHVLQGIEYYNGKPICYSLGNFIFGSSIPKTALLRAQVDFAQGSTTLSLVPGTSKAGYTRTLTQEDEIQGFYQYFQGISFGVSVDENGVIHNNGN
;
A
#
# COMPACT_ATOMS: atom_id res chain seq x y z
N MET A 1 32.43 47.45 -7.60
CA MET A 1 32.94 46.72 -8.78
C MET A 1 33.08 45.24 -8.43
N LYS A 2 32.39 44.37 -9.18
CA LYS A 2 32.38 42.90 -9.07
C LYS A 2 33.64 42.29 -9.71
N LYS A 3 34.28 41.33 -9.04
CA LYS A 3 35.06 40.17 -9.55
C LYS A 3 35.16 39.19 -8.37
N LYS A 4 35.04 37.85 -8.44
CA LYS A 4 34.83 36.85 -9.50
C LYS A 4 34.39 35.55 -8.77
N ASN A 5 33.24 34.96 -9.12
CA ASN A 5 32.85 33.58 -8.74
C ASN A 5 32.86 32.69 -9.99
N GLY A 6 34.06 32.39 -10.49
CA GLY A 6 34.26 31.56 -11.70
C GLY A 6 34.52 30.08 -11.42
N LEU A 7 35.05 29.72 -10.24
CA LEU A 7 35.45 28.34 -9.95
C LEU A 7 34.27 27.42 -9.57
N MET A 8 33.20 27.96 -8.98
CA MET A 8 32.12 27.13 -8.42
C MET A 8 31.16 26.57 -9.50
N LYS A 9 31.18 27.11 -10.72
CA LYS A 9 30.40 26.58 -11.85
C LYS A 9 31.10 25.41 -12.56
N ILE A 10 32.42 25.29 -12.45
CA ILE A 10 33.17 24.22 -13.13
C ILE A 10 33.01 22.87 -12.39
N LEU A 11 32.84 22.88 -11.07
CA LEU A 11 32.61 21.63 -10.30
C LEU A 11 31.23 21.00 -10.51
N ILE A 12 30.23 21.77 -10.96
CA ILE A 12 28.86 21.27 -11.15
C ILE A 12 28.63 20.76 -12.58
N PHE A 13 29.34 21.31 -13.57
CA PHE A 13 29.16 20.91 -14.98
C PHE A 13 29.99 19.70 -15.41
N LEU A 14 31.12 19.43 -14.75
CA LEU A 14 32.00 18.32 -15.13
C LEU A 14 31.37 16.92 -14.95
N PRO A 15 30.60 16.63 -13.88
CA PRO A 15 29.91 15.34 -13.72
C PRO A 15 28.78 15.15 -14.73
N ILE A 16 28.05 16.23 -15.06
CA ILE A 16 26.91 16.20 -15.99
C ILE A 16 27.40 15.93 -17.42
N LEU A 17 28.52 16.53 -17.83
CA LEU A 17 29.09 16.32 -19.16
C LEU A 17 29.64 14.89 -19.33
N LEU A 18 30.24 14.33 -18.27
CA LEU A 18 30.72 12.94 -18.27
C LEU A 18 29.55 11.93 -18.31
N PHE A 19 28.40 12.25 -17.71
CA PHE A 19 27.20 11.41 -17.77
C PHE A 19 26.56 11.40 -19.16
N VAL A 20 26.49 12.55 -19.84
CA VAL A 20 25.94 12.66 -21.21
C VAL A 20 26.80 11.91 -22.23
N LEU A 21 28.13 11.93 -22.08
CA LEU A 21 29.04 11.18 -22.95
C LEU A 21 28.96 9.67 -22.74
N LEU A 22 28.68 9.21 -21.52
CA LEU A 22 28.52 7.78 -21.20
C LEU A 22 27.21 7.22 -21.81
N VAL A 23 26.12 7.97 -21.74
CA VAL A 23 24.83 7.60 -22.35
C VAL A 23 24.90 7.62 -23.89
N GLY A 24 25.65 8.58 -24.46
CA GLY A 24 25.90 8.65 -25.90
C GLY A 24 26.71 7.47 -26.44
N TRP A 25 27.62 6.88 -25.65
CA TRP A 25 28.42 5.72 -26.06
C TRP A 25 27.59 4.42 -26.05
N ILE A 26 26.71 4.24 -25.07
CA ILE A 26 25.84 3.06 -24.96
C ILE A 26 24.77 3.06 -26.07
N GLY A 27 24.23 4.23 -26.43
CA GLY A 27 23.22 4.35 -27.48
C GLY A 27 23.71 4.08 -28.92
N VAL A 28 25.02 4.14 -29.18
CA VAL A 28 25.59 3.86 -30.51
C VAL A 28 25.93 2.38 -30.69
N SER A 29 26.16 1.63 -29.60
CA SER A 29 26.45 0.19 -29.69
C SER A 29 25.22 -0.70 -29.96
N GLU A 30 24.01 -0.22 -29.67
CA GLU A 30 22.78 -1.03 -29.83
C GLU A 30 22.04 -0.77 -31.16
N TRP A 31 22.46 0.21 -31.98
CA TRP A 31 21.81 0.55 -33.25
C TRP A 31 22.31 -0.24 -34.47
N ASN A 32 23.32 -1.10 -34.33
CA ASN A 32 23.87 -1.90 -35.45
C ASN A 32 23.44 -3.36 -35.39
N GLY A 33 22.13 -3.64 -35.42
CA GLY A 33 21.67 -5.02 -35.49
C GLY A 33 20.17 -5.23 -35.52
N ALA A 34 19.50 -4.89 -36.61
CA ALA A 34 18.42 -5.69 -37.23
C ALA A 34 17.61 -4.82 -38.20
N GLY A 35 17.87 -4.98 -39.50
CA GLY A 35 16.97 -4.51 -40.53
C GLY A 35 15.88 -5.55 -40.80
N ARG A 36 14.61 -5.12 -40.86
CA ARG A 36 13.62 -5.66 -41.81
C ARG A 36 12.43 -4.70 -42.00
N LYS A 37 12.18 -4.38 -43.27
CA LYS A 37 10.95 -3.80 -43.85
C LYS A 37 9.75 -4.72 -43.54
N VAL A 38 8.49 -4.28 -43.46
CA VAL A 38 7.61 -3.91 -44.59
C VAL A 38 6.33 -3.16 -44.11
N MET A 39 6.12 -1.98 -44.73
CA MET A 39 4.93 -1.24 -45.23
C MET A 39 3.59 -1.02 -44.46
N PRO A 40 2.95 0.16 -44.68
CA PRO A 40 1.77 0.63 -43.96
C PRO A 40 0.46 0.32 -44.71
N VAL A 41 -0.66 0.32 -43.98
CA VAL A 41 -2.00 0.45 -44.59
C VAL A 41 -2.76 1.57 -43.88
N THR A 42 -3.26 2.47 -44.71
CA THR A 42 -4.00 3.70 -44.45
C THR A 42 -5.52 3.47 -44.39
N GLU A 43 -6.18 4.51 -43.89
CA GLU A 43 -7.55 4.97 -44.18
C GLU A 43 -8.71 4.54 -43.29
N ALA A 44 -9.58 5.53 -43.10
CA ALA A 44 -10.66 5.64 -42.14
C ALA A 44 -11.95 6.08 -42.87
N VAL A 45 -13.11 5.80 -42.22
CA VAL A 45 -14.44 6.47 -42.34
C VAL A 45 -15.28 6.03 -43.57
N PRO A 46 -16.65 5.91 -43.50
CA PRO A 46 -17.59 6.65 -42.64
C PRO A 46 -18.70 5.89 -41.87
N GLU A 47 -19.27 6.65 -40.92
CA GLU A 47 -20.60 6.50 -40.33
C GLU A 47 -21.74 6.58 -41.35
N GLU A 48 -22.83 5.86 -41.11
CA GLU A 48 -24.16 6.34 -41.48
C GLU A 48 -25.22 5.86 -40.47
N SER A 49 -26.08 6.80 -40.09
CA SER A 49 -27.21 6.73 -39.17
C SER A 49 -28.40 5.95 -39.73
N LEU A 50 -29.33 5.51 -38.86
CA LEU A 50 -30.75 5.94 -38.89
C LEU A 50 -31.52 5.39 -37.67
N ALA A 51 -32.58 6.12 -37.31
CA ALA A 51 -33.21 6.17 -36.00
C ALA A 51 -34.53 5.38 -35.85
N GLN A 52 -34.99 5.31 -34.59
CA GLN A 52 -36.37 5.28 -34.07
C GLN A 52 -37.25 4.02 -34.23
N SER A 53 -37.74 3.48 -33.10
CA SER A 53 -39.07 3.85 -32.56
C SER A 53 -39.24 3.40 -31.11
N ALA A 54 -40.13 4.08 -30.39
CA ALA A 54 -40.51 3.85 -28.99
C ALA A 54 -42.02 3.58 -28.88
N SER A 55 -42.44 2.82 -27.87
CA SER A 55 -43.71 2.91 -27.13
C SER A 55 -43.62 1.96 -25.93
N GLU A 56 -43.66 2.44 -24.67
CA GLU A 56 -44.85 2.53 -23.78
C GLU A 56 -45.59 1.19 -23.61
N ALA A 57 -46.15 0.76 -22.48
CA ALA A 57 -46.08 1.01 -21.03
C ALA A 57 -47.05 -0.02 -20.42
N SER A 58 -46.82 -0.54 -19.21
CA SER A 58 -47.89 -0.82 -18.21
C SER A 58 -47.29 -1.42 -16.93
N GLU A 59 -47.52 -0.68 -15.84
CA GLU A 59 -47.51 -1.15 -14.48
C GLU A 59 -48.75 -2.02 -14.24
N GLU A 60 -48.63 -3.08 -13.44
CA GLU A 60 -49.75 -3.51 -12.61
C GLU A 60 -49.21 -4.04 -11.27
N THR A 61 -49.78 -3.47 -10.21
CA THR A 61 -49.53 -3.75 -8.81
C THR A 61 -50.60 -4.74 -8.35
N GLU A 62 -50.24 -5.86 -7.72
CA GLU A 62 -51.22 -6.67 -6.99
C GLU A 62 -50.80 -6.90 -5.54
N VAL A 63 -51.79 -6.67 -4.68
CA VAL A 63 -51.72 -6.55 -3.22
C VAL A 63 -52.14 -7.87 -2.57
N LEU A 64 -51.36 -8.29 -1.56
CA LEU A 64 -51.68 -9.10 -0.38
C LEU A 64 -52.91 -10.03 -0.42
N LYS A 65 -52.66 -11.34 -0.23
CA LYS A 65 -53.55 -12.23 0.53
C LYS A 65 -52.77 -12.93 1.64
N VAL A 66 -53.23 -12.69 2.86
CA VAL A 66 -52.86 -13.38 4.10
C VAL A 66 -53.54 -14.76 4.10
N GLY A 67 -52.78 -15.80 4.38
CA GLY A 67 -53.26 -17.15 4.67
C GLY A 67 -52.48 -17.74 5.84
N GLU A 68 -53.21 -18.13 6.88
CA GLU A 68 -52.69 -18.61 8.16
C GLU A 68 -52.00 -19.97 8.07
N SER A 69 -50.87 -20.06 8.79
CA SER A 69 -50.41 -21.14 9.67
C SER A 69 -50.68 -22.61 9.28
N GLN A 70 -49.60 -23.31 8.90
CA GLN A 70 -49.34 -24.65 9.43
C GLN A 70 -47.89 -24.73 9.93
N SER A 71 -47.79 -25.03 11.22
CA SER A 71 -46.57 -25.30 12.00
C SER A 71 -45.72 -26.40 11.36
N GLN A 72 -44.47 -26.07 11.02
CA GLN A 72 -43.41 -27.04 10.89
C GLN A 72 -42.35 -26.73 11.94
N GLU A 73 -41.99 -27.78 12.67
CA GLU A 73 -41.09 -27.78 13.82
C GLU A 73 -39.74 -27.17 13.45
N GLU A 74 -39.38 -26.11 14.15
CA GLU A 74 -38.04 -25.55 14.19
C GLU A 74 -37.10 -26.59 14.79
N ASN A 75 -36.33 -27.28 13.93
CA ASN A 75 -35.10 -27.91 14.37
C ASN A 75 -34.06 -26.80 14.45
N ALA A 76 -34.05 -26.10 15.59
CA ALA A 76 -33.01 -25.15 15.94
C ALA A 76 -31.68 -25.91 16.02
N SER A 77 -30.95 -25.94 14.90
CA SER A 77 -29.52 -26.17 14.92
C SER A 77 -28.94 -25.02 15.73
N ALA A 78 -28.69 -25.26 17.01
CA ALA A 78 -27.85 -24.42 17.83
C ALA A 78 -26.60 -24.12 17.00
N GLY A 79 -26.43 -22.84 16.63
CA GLY A 79 -25.18 -22.39 16.03
C GLY A 79 -24.08 -22.79 17.01
N GLU A 80 -23.07 -23.50 16.50
CA GLU A 80 -21.80 -23.58 17.20
C GLU A 80 -21.41 -22.13 17.50
N GLU A 81 -21.52 -21.73 18.77
CA GLU A 81 -20.75 -20.61 19.28
C GLU A 81 -19.31 -21.00 19.03
N THR A 82 -18.76 -20.52 17.92
CA THR A 82 -17.35 -20.61 17.65
C THR A 82 -16.66 -19.97 18.84
N GLU A 83 -16.02 -20.79 19.67
CA GLU A 83 -15.06 -20.35 20.68
C GLU A 83 -14.28 -19.15 20.12
N PRO A 84 -14.26 -17.99 20.83
CA PRO A 84 -13.64 -16.80 20.30
C PRO A 84 -12.20 -17.13 19.89
N LYS A 85 -11.85 -16.88 18.62
CA LYS A 85 -10.47 -17.03 18.16
C LYS A 85 -9.59 -16.27 19.15
N PRO A 86 -8.62 -16.94 19.82
CA PRO A 86 -7.89 -16.33 20.93
C PRO A 86 -7.02 -15.15 20.48
N ALA A 87 -6.70 -15.07 19.18
CA ALA A 87 -5.93 -13.99 18.60
C ALA A 87 -6.60 -13.38 17.35
N VAL A 88 -6.34 -12.09 17.13
CA VAL A 88 -6.65 -11.38 15.89
C VAL A 88 -5.43 -11.46 14.96
N HIS A 89 -5.65 -11.85 13.71
CA HIS A 89 -4.63 -12.04 12.69
C HIS A 89 -4.59 -10.82 11.76
N LEU A 90 -3.63 -9.93 11.99
CA LEU A 90 -3.37 -8.79 11.11
C LEU A 90 -2.27 -9.15 10.12
N LEU A 91 -2.40 -8.65 8.89
CA LEU A 91 -1.44 -8.87 7.82
C LEU A 91 -1.05 -7.54 7.19
N PHE A 92 0.24 -7.35 6.95
CA PHE A 92 0.77 -6.13 6.38
C PHE A 92 1.63 -6.42 5.16
N ALA A 93 1.44 -5.63 4.12
CA ALA A 93 2.31 -5.56 2.95
C ALA A 93 2.91 -4.17 2.82
N GLY A 94 3.99 -4.06 2.06
CA GLY A 94 4.56 -2.78 1.66
C GLY A 94 3.82 -2.15 0.47
N ASP A 95 4.58 -1.63 -0.49
CA ASP A 95 4.05 -0.79 -1.56
C ASP A 95 3.31 -1.59 -2.64
N ILE A 96 2.08 -1.15 -2.96
CA ILE A 96 1.27 -1.63 -4.08
C ILE A 96 1.22 -0.53 -5.14
N LEU A 97 1.74 -0.86 -6.33
CA LEU A 97 1.60 -0.11 -7.56
C LEU A 97 1.12 -1.03 -8.68
N LEU A 98 -0.12 -0.82 -9.12
CA LEU A 98 -0.73 -1.55 -10.24
C LEU A 98 -0.19 -1.03 -11.60
N SER A 99 1.12 -1.15 -11.79
CA SER A 99 1.84 -0.71 -12.99
C SER A 99 1.39 -1.47 -14.26
N SER A 100 1.82 -1.00 -15.43
CA SER A 100 1.58 -1.71 -16.70
C SER A 100 2.06 -3.17 -16.70
N HIS A 101 3.14 -3.49 -15.98
CA HIS A 101 3.62 -4.86 -15.83
C HIS A 101 2.66 -5.72 -15.00
N VAL A 102 2.11 -5.16 -13.92
CA VAL A 102 1.12 -5.83 -13.07
C VAL A 102 -0.18 -6.06 -13.86
N ILE A 103 -0.65 -5.04 -14.59
CA ILE A 103 -1.84 -5.16 -15.45
C ILE A 103 -1.61 -6.21 -16.55
N ALA A 104 -0.44 -6.25 -17.18
CA ALA A 104 -0.13 -7.26 -18.18
C ALA A 104 -0.08 -8.69 -17.59
N ALA A 105 0.47 -8.87 -16.38
CA ALA A 105 0.47 -10.15 -15.68
C ALA A 105 -0.96 -10.60 -15.33
N TYR A 106 -1.81 -9.68 -14.88
CA TYR A 106 -3.22 -9.91 -14.63
C TYR A 106 -3.97 -10.31 -15.91
N ASP A 107 -3.86 -9.51 -16.98
CA ASP A 107 -4.62 -9.71 -18.23
C ASP A 107 -4.24 -11.03 -18.92
N LYS A 108 -2.97 -11.46 -18.79
CA LYS A 108 -2.49 -12.73 -19.32
C LYS A 108 -3.17 -13.94 -18.66
N GLU A 109 -3.41 -13.88 -17.36
CA GLU A 109 -4.05 -14.96 -16.59
C GLU A 109 -5.58 -14.81 -16.56
N GLY A 110 -6.08 -13.58 -16.68
CA GLY A 110 -7.50 -13.24 -16.51
C GLY A 110 -7.96 -13.17 -15.04
N SER A 111 -7.03 -13.17 -14.08
CA SER A 111 -7.32 -13.02 -12.65
C SER A 111 -6.08 -12.61 -11.85
N ILE A 112 -6.27 -12.22 -10.59
CA ILE A 112 -5.15 -11.89 -9.69
C ILE A 112 -4.11 -13.01 -9.50
N LYS A 113 -4.43 -14.26 -9.85
CA LYS A 113 -3.49 -15.40 -9.82
C LYS A 113 -2.27 -15.17 -10.72
N GLY A 114 -2.40 -14.31 -11.74
CA GLY A 114 -1.27 -13.90 -12.58
C GLY A 114 -0.26 -13.08 -11.78
N VAL A 115 -0.73 -12.23 -10.88
CA VAL A 115 0.07 -11.29 -10.08
C VAL A 115 0.56 -11.92 -8.79
N LEU A 116 -0.30 -12.63 -8.06
CA LEU A 116 0.00 -13.27 -6.76
C LEU A 116 -0.11 -14.79 -6.88
N ASP A 117 0.89 -15.51 -6.36
CA ASP A 117 0.80 -16.97 -6.27
C ASP A 117 -0.18 -17.45 -5.19
N GLU A 118 -0.33 -18.76 -5.10
CA GLU A 118 -1.19 -19.39 -4.10
C GLU A 118 -0.74 -19.15 -2.67
N GLY A 119 0.58 -19.12 -2.42
CA GLY A 119 1.12 -18.86 -1.09
C GLY A 119 0.62 -17.52 -0.56
N TYR A 120 0.87 -16.43 -1.27
CA TYR A 120 0.43 -15.11 -0.82
C TYR A 120 -1.09 -14.94 -0.80
N ARG A 121 -1.83 -15.52 -1.76
CA ARG A 121 -3.30 -15.47 -1.71
C ARG A 121 -3.88 -16.21 -0.50
N THR A 122 -3.24 -17.30 -0.09
CA THR A 122 -3.65 -18.07 1.10
C THR A 122 -3.41 -17.26 2.38
N GLU A 123 -2.26 -16.59 2.49
CA GLU A 123 -1.99 -15.69 3.61
C GLU A 123 -3.00 -14.57 3.73
N ILE A 124 -3.29 -13.91 2.61
CA ILE A 124 -4.25 -12.80 2.57
C ILE A 124 -5.65 -13.29 2.96
N GLY A 125 -6.11 -14.41 2.37
CA GLY A 125 -7.42 -14.98 2.71
C GLY A 125 -7.55 -15.53 4.13
N GLY A 126 -6.43 -15.74 4.83
CA GLY A 126 -6.40 -16.20 6.22
C GLY A 126 -6.32 -15.08 7.27
N ALA A 127 -6.09 -13.83 6.85
CA ALA A 127 -6.03 -12.69 7.74
C ALA A 127 -7.43 -12.20 8.12
N ASP A 128 -7.59 -11.66 9.33
CA ASP A 128 -8.81 -10.95 9.70
C ASP A 128 -8.81 -9.51 9.14
N ILE A 129 -7.62 -8.90 8.98
CA ILE A 129 -7.42 -7.60 8.32
C ILE A 129 -6.10 -7.62 7.53
N PHE A 130 -6.16 -7.31 6.24
CA PHE A 130 -5.01 -7.07 5.38
C PHE A 130 -4.85 -5.59 5.03
N MET A 131 -3.69 -5.02 5.40
CA MET A 131 -3.33 -3.63 5.14
C MET A 131 -2.09 -3.49 4.23
N ALA A 132 -2.13 -2.54 3.30
CA ALA A 132 -1.00 -2.22 2.42
C ALA A 132 -0.86 -0.72 2.14
N ASN A 133 0.27 -0.28 1.58
CA ASN A 133 0.41 1.08 1.03
C ASN A 133 -0.06 1.13 -0.43
N GLN A 134 -1.03 1.97 -0.76
CA GLN A 134 -1.46 2.19 -2.14
C GLN A 134 -0.74 3.40 -2.74
N GLU A 135 0.18 3.15 -3.65
CA GLU A 135 1.13 4.16 -4.15
C GLU A 135 0.74 4.72 -5.53
N PHE A 136 -0.56 5.00 -5.71
CA PHE A 136 -1.11 5.61 -6.92
C PHE A 136 -2.54 6.13 -6.68
N PRO A 137 -3.00 7.12 -7.45
CA PRO A 137 -4.39 7.55 -7.46
C PRO A 137 -5.25 6.78 -8.50
N PHE A 138 -6.52 6.58 -8.16
CA PHE A 138 -7.59 6.19 -9.08
C PHE A 138 -8.30 7.45 -9.62
N SER A 139 -8.07 7.82 -10.88
CA SER A 139 -8.74 8.96 -11.50
C SER A 139 -8.57 8.97 -13.02
N SER A 140 -9.49 9.64 -13.72
CA SER A 140 -9.33 10.06 -15.12
C SER A 140 -9.15 11.58 -15.25
N ARG A 141 -9.13 12.31 -14.13
CA ARG A 141 -9.08 13.76 -14.02
C ARG A 141 -7.73 14.24 -13.46
N GLY A 142 -7.56 15.56 -13.41
CA GLY A 142 -6.36 16.21 -12.91
C GLY A 142 -5.20 16.24 -13.92
N SER A 143 -4.13 16.93 -13.53
CA SER A 143 -2.91 17.09 -14.33
C SER A 143 -1.72 16.55 -13.56
N ALA A 144 -0.81 15.90 -14.28
CA ALA A 144 0.41 15.35 -13.70
C ALA A 144 1.17 16.44 -12.91
N ALA A 145 1.62 16.09 -11.71
CA ALA A 145 2.40 16.98 -10.86
C ALA A 145 3.63 17.50 -11.61
N PRO A 146 3.86 18.83 -11.63
CA PRO A 146 4.98 19.41 -12.37
C PRO A 146 6.31 18.91 -11.79
N ASP A 147 7.30 18.74 -12.66
CA ASP A 147 8.68 18.40 -12.31
C ASP A 147 8.88 17.07 -11.54
N LYS A 148 7.83 16.24 -11.44
CA LYS A 148 7.94 14.90 -10.85
C LYS A 148 8.38 13.90 -11.91
N GLN A 149 9.48 13.17 -11.64
CA GLN A 149 10.03 12.18 -12.58
C GLN A 149 9.06 11.04 -12.90
N PHE A 150 8.27 10.61 -11.90
CA PHE A 150 7.30 9.55 -12.03
C PHE A 150 5.95 9.98 -11.47
N THR A 151 4.92 9.91 -12.32
CA THR A 151 3.52 10.10 -11.93
C THR A 151 2.71 8.89 -12.33
N PHE A 152 1.98 8.31 -11.40
CA PHE A 152 1.12 7.16 -11.57
C PHE A 152 -0.35 7.58 -11.53
N ARG A 153 -1.20 6.86 -12.27
CA ARG A 153 -2.66 7.00 -12.23
C ARG A 153 -3.28 5.78 -12.87
N LEU A 154 -4.30 5.23 -12.23
CA LEU A 154 -5.16 4.21 -12.81
C LEU A 154 -6.58 4.77 -13.00
N PRO A 155 -7.35 4.30 -14.00
CA PRO A 155 -8.75 4.69 -14.12
C PRO A 155 -9.55 4.13 -12.93
N PRO A 156 -10.59 4.84 -12.43
CA PRO A 156 -11.41 4.37 -11.31
C PRO A 156 -12.04 3.00 -11.52
N SER A 157 -12.30 2.61 -12.79
CA SER A 157 -12.82 1.29 -13.14
C SER A 157 -11.89 0.12 -12.79
N LYS A 158 -10.63 0.38 -12.40
CA LYS A 158 -9.67 -0.65 -11.95
C LYS A 158 -9.67 -0.86 -10.43
N VAL A 159 -10.50 -0.13 -9.67
CA VAL A 159 -10.55 -0.27 -8.20
C VAL A 159 -10.90 -1.68 -7.73
N PHE A 160 -11.66 -2.45 -8.53
CA PHE A 160 -12.00 -3.85 -8.22
C PHE A 160 -10.77 -4.74 -8.04
N LEU A 161 -9.61 -4.38 -8.61
CA LEU A 161 -8.37 -5.13 -8.41
C LEU A 161 -7.93 -5.12 -6.95
N MET A 162 -8.27 -4.09 -6.17
CA MET A 162 -8.00 -4.06 -4.72
C MET A 162 -8.80 -5.13 -3.98
N ASN A 163 -10.05 -5.36 -4.40
CA ASN A 163 -10.89 -6.45 -3.89
C ASN A 163 -10.35 -7.82 -4.30
N GLU A 164 -9.89 -8.00 -5.55
CA GLU A 164 -9.28 -9.26 -5.96
C GLU A 164 -7.96 -9.56 -5.24
N ILE A 165 -7.18 -8.54 -4.91
CA ILE A 165 -6.00 -8.70 -4.05
C ILE A 165 -6.43 -9.15 -2.64
N GLY A 166 -7.61 -8.73 -2.17
CA GLY A 166 -8.13 -9.02 -0.83
C GLY A 166 -7.72 -7.99 0.22
N VAL A 167 -7.46 -6.74 -0.20
CA VAL A 167 -7.08 -5.66 0.74
C VAL A 167 -8.32 -5.15 1.48
N ASP A 168 -8.23 -5.00 2.80
CA ASP A 168 -9.31 -4.42 3.61
C ASP A 168 -9.11 -2.92 3.83
N ILE A 169 -7.85 -2.50 3.96
CA ILE A 169 -7.48 -1.12 4.26
C ILE A 169 -6.17 -0.70 3.57
N VAL A 170 -6.12 0.53 3.06
CA VAL A 170 -4.90 1.10 2.46
C VAL A 170 -4.41 2.35 3.17
N ALA A 171 -3.09 2.48 3.29
CA ALA A 171 -2.46 3.78 3.54
C ALA A 171 -2.41 4.58 2.24
N LEU A 172 -2.95 5.79 2.26
CA LEU A 172 -2.87 6.73 1.13
C LEU A 172 -1.85 7.84 1.36
N ALA A 173 -1.39 8.07 2.59
CA ALA A 173 -0.36 9.09 2.84
C ALA A 173 0.98 8.63 2.27
N ASN A 174 1.32 9.08 1.06
CA ASN A 174 2.59 8.81 0.41
C ASN A 174 2.90 9.89 -0.64
N ASN A 175 4.08 9.83 -1.23
CA ASN A 175 4.51 10.79 -2.25
C ASN A 175 3.75 10.67 -3.58
N HIS A 176 2.87 9.68 -3.78
CA HIS A 176 2.15 9.43 -5.03
C HIS A 176 0.65 9.73 -4.99
N SER A 177 0.07 10.06 -3.83
CA SER A 177 -1.38 10.30 -3.69
C SER A 177 -1.89 11.53 -4.44
N LEU A 178 -1.05 12.54 -4.70
CA LEU A 178 -1.40 13.73 -5.48
C LEU A 178 -0.65 13.82 -6.82
N ASP A 179 -0.26 12.68 -7.38
CA ASP A 179 0.42 12.64 -8.69
C ASP A 179 -0.35 13.35 -9.80
N TYR A 180 -1.68 13.39 -9.70
CA TYR A 180 -2.56 14.13 -10.61
C TYR A 180 -3.38 15.21 -9.88
N GLY A 181 -2.84 15.72 -8.77
CA GLY A 181 -3.44 16.79 -7.97
C GLY A 181 -4.60 16.34 -7.08
N THR A 182 -5.26 17.32 -6.46
CA THR A 182 -6.32 17.10 -5.47
C THR A 182 -7.57 16.45 -6.06
N ASP A 183 -7.87 16.70 -7.33
CA ASP A 183 -8.97 16.03 -8.05
C ASP A 183 -8.77 14.51 -8.06
N ALA A 184 -7.56 14.06 -8.37
CA ALA A 184 -7.26 12.64 -8.43
C ALA A 184 -7.25 11.98 -7.05
N LEU A 185 -6.80 12.70 -6.02
CA LEU A 185 -6.90 12.21 -4.64
C LEU A 185 -8.37 12.02 -4.21
N VAL A 186 -9.24 12.99 -4.47
CA VAL A 186 -10.67 12.91 -4.10
C VAL A 186 -11.38 11.82 -4.89
N ASP A 187 -11.07 11.67 -6.20
CA ASP A 187 -11.58 10.56 -7.01
C ASP A 187 -11.11 9.21 -6.44
N THR A 188 -9.88 9.13 -5.92
CA THR A 188 -9.34 7.93 -5.28
C THR A 188 -10.09 7.56 -4.01
N CYS A 189 -10.32 8.53 -3.12
CA CYS A 189 -11.15 8.34 -1.93
C CYS A 189 -12.54 7.83 -2.31
N THR A 190 -13.17 8.46 -3.30
CA THR A 190 -14.51 8.09 -3.79
C THR A 190 -14.54 6.68 -4.38
N ALA A 191 -13.52 6.29 -5.15
CA ALA A 191 -13.42 4.96 -5.73
C ALA A 191 -13.27 3.89 -4.65
N LEU A 192 -12.44 4.13 -3.63
CA LEU A 192 -12.24 3.21 -2.51
C LEU A 192 -13.49 3.08 -1.64
N ASP A 193 -14.14 4.21 -1.32
CA ASP A 193 -15.43 4.23 -0.60
C ASP A 193 -16.49 3.41 -1.37
N GLY A 194 -16.59 3.60 -2.69
CA GLY A 194 -17.52 2.84 -3.55
C GLY A 194 -17.17 1.35 -3.71
N ALA A 195 -15.91 0.98 -3.47
CA ALA A 195 -15.43 -0.40 -3.51
C ALA A 195 -15.47 -1.09 -2.14
N GLY A 196 -15.82 -0.36 -1.06
CA GLY A 196 -15.80 -0.88 0.31
C GLY A 196 -14.40 -1.01 0.92
N ILE A 197 -13.38 -0.41 0.31
CA ILE A 197 -11.99 -0.46 0.78
C ILE A 197 -11.74 0.72 1.71
N ARG A 198 -11.33 0.45 2.95
CA ARG A 198 -11.02 1.51 3.93
C ARG A 198 -9.70 2.19 3.60
N TYR A 199 -9.53 3.44 4.03
CA TYR A 199 -8.26 4.14 3.84
C TYR A 199 -7.94 5.14 4.96
N VAL A 200 -6.65 5.39 5.14
CA VAL A 200 -6.11 6.29 6.17
C VAL A 200 -5.02 7.22 5.61
N GLY A 201 -4.86 8.36 6.29
CA GLY A 201 -3.74 9.27 6.11
C GLY A 201 -3.87 10.29 4.97
N ALA A 202 -4.91 10.21 4.14
CA ALA A 202 -5.22 11.23 3.15
C ALA A 202 -6.73 11.37 2.94
N GLY A 203 -7.17 12.51 2.42
CA GLY A 203 -8.60 12.78 2.24
C GLY A 203 -8.92 14.12 1.58
N PRO A 204 -10.22 14.43 1.41
CA PRO A 204 -10.73 15.69 0.86
C PRO A 204 -10.41 16.92 1.74
N ASP A 205 -10.08 16.71 3.01
CA ASP A 205 -9.62 17.72 3.95
C ASP A 205 -8.86 17.07 5.11
N MET A 206 -8.34 17.89 6.02
CA MET A 206 -7.58 17.41 7.19
C MET A 206 -8.44 16.61 8.18
N ASN A 207 -9.75 16.86 8.29
CA ASN A 207 -10.60 16.10 9.20
C ASN A 207 -10.72 14.65 8.73
N ARG A 208 -10.95 14.43 7.43
CA ARG A 208 -10.99 13.08 6.86
C ARG A 208 -9.61 12.44 6.79
N ALA A 209 -8.57 13.20 6.43
CA ALA A 209 -7.21 12.67 6.29
C ALA A 209 -6.65 12.11 7.60
N LYS A 210 -6.92 12.77 8.73
CA LYS A 210 -6.47 12.33 10.06
C LYS A 210 -7.43 11.38 10.78
N GLN A 211 -8.58 11.11 10.19
CA GLN A 211 -9.62 10.28 10.82
C GLN A 211 -9.08 8.88 11.08
N LEU A 212 -9.29 8.41 12.31
CA LEU A 212 -9.05 7.03 12.70
C LEU A 212 -9.99 6.10 11.93
N GLU A 213 -9.43 5.10 11.26
CA GLU A 213 -10.20 3.94 10.83
C GLU A 213 -10.21 2.92 11.96
N LYS A 214 -11.40 2.56 12.44
CA LYS A 214 -11.58 1.59 13.52
C LYS A 214 -12.32 0.37 12.98
N ILE A 215 -11.73 -0.80 13.11
CA ILE A 215 -12.27 -2.08 12.65
C ILE A 215 -12.43 -2.99 13.88
N GLU A 216 -13.63 -3.56 14.05
CA GLU A 216 -13.91 -4.49 15.14
C GLU A 216 -13.75 -5.93 14.65
N VAL A 217 -12.89 -6.71 15.32
CA VAL A 217 -12.64 -8.13 15.03
C VAL A 217 -12.73 -8.89 16.35
N ASN A 218 -13.57 -9.93 16.41
CA ASN A 218 -13.76 -10.75 17.61
C ASN A 218 -14.04 -9.91 18.89
N GLY A 219 -14.81 -8.83 18.74
CA GLY A 219 -15.14 -7.91 19.85
C GLY A 219 -13.99 -7.00 20.30
N LYS A 220 -12.90 -6.91 19.53
CA LYS A 220 -11.73 -6.05 19.78
C LYS A 220 -11.63 -4.95 18.74
N ALA A 221 -11.43 -3.72 19.20
CA ALA A 221 -11.31 -2.54 18.35
C ALA A 221 -9.86 -2.31 17.93
N ILE A 222 -9.58 -2.47 16.63
CA ILE A 222 -8.27 -2.20 16.03
C ILE A 222 -8.32 -0.85 15.31
N GLY A 223 -7.46 0.08 15.72
CA GLY A 223 -7.37 1.43 15.16
C GLY A 223 -6.21 1.57 14.17
N PHE A 224 -6.44 2.26 13.06
CA PHE A 224 -5.45 2.49 12.00
C PHE A 224 -5.32 3.99 11.70
N LEU A 225 -4.08 4.45 11.63
CA LEU A 225 -3.70 5.80 11.20
C LEU A 225 -2.54 5.73 10.22
N ALA A 226 -2.40 6.74 9.37
CA ALA A 226 -1.25 6.84 8.48
C ALA A 226 -0.77 8.28 8.27
N ALA A 227 0.51 8.41 7.92
CA ALA A 227 1.14 9.68 7.57
C ALA A 227 2.30 9.48 6.58
N SER A 228 2.71 10.56 5.92
CA SER A 228 3.88 10.54 5.03
C SER A 228 4.93 11.55 5.47
N ARG A 229 6.19 11.15 5.46
CA ARG A 229 7.35 12.05 5.56
C ARG A 229 8.09 12.15 4.22
N VAL A 230 7.41 11.81 3.12
CA VAL A 230 7.95 11.91 1.76
C VAL A 230 6.87 12.46 0.85
N TYR A 231 7.08 13.69 0.41
CA TYR A 231 6.27 14.36 -0.61
C TYR A 231 7.05 15.57 -1.14
N PRO A 232 6.84 15.96 -2.41
CA PRO A 232 7.67 16.99 -3.06
C PRO A 232 7.36 18.42 -2.60
N ASP A 233 6.13 18.69 -2.17
CA ASP A 233 5.67 20.04 -1.82
C ASP A 233 4.83 20.01 -0.53
N HIS A 234 5.10 20.93 0.40
CA HIS A 234 4.32 21.11 1.62
C HIS A 234 2.82 21.40 1.35
N ASN A 235 2.49 21.90 0.15
CA ASN A 235 1.12 22.09 -0.31
C ASN A 235 0.38 20.77 -0.57
N TRP A 236 1.01 19.61 -0.40
CA TRP A 236 0.34 18.31 -0.46
C TRP A 236 -0.23 17.87 0.90
N VAL A 237 0.15 18.57 1.97
CA VAL A 237 -0.45 18.38 3.30
C VAL A 237 -1.88 18.93 3.30
N ALA A 238 -2.83 18.15 3.80
CA ALA A 238 -4.22 18.57 3.90
C ALA A 238 -4.38 19.79 4.83
N ASN A 239 -5.47 20.52 4.66
CA ASN A 239 -5.91 21.49 5.67
C ASN A 239 -7.45 21.51 5.74
N SER A 240 -8.04 22.40 6.53
CA SER A 240 -9.50 22.50 6.70
C SER A 240 -10.31 22.72 5.41
N LYS A 241 -9.68 23.10 4.30
CA LYS A 241 -10.35 23.46 3.03
C LYS A 241 -9.70 22.84 1.79
N LYS A 242 -8.71 21.96 1.95
CA LYS A 242 -7.90 21.47 0.85
C LYS A 242 -7.60 19.98 1.04
N PRO A 243 -7.85 19.16 0.00
CA PRO A 243 -7.44 17.76 0.01
C PRO A 243 -5.93 17.62 0.19
N GLY A 244 -5.52 16.50 0.76
CA GLY A 244 -4.12 16.18 0.94
C GLY A 244 -3.92 15.05 1.95
N MET A 245 -2.69 14.93 2.44
CA MET A 245 -2.29 13.90 3.39
C MET A 245 -1.93 14.45 4.77
N VAL A 246 -1.85 13.57 5.75
CA VAL A 246 -1.27 13.82 7.07
C VAL A 246 0.26 13.82 6.94
N SER A 247 0.89 14.88 7.45
CA SER A 247 2.34 15.03 7.45
C SER A 247 2.99 14.23 8.57
N GLY A 248 4.13 13.61 8.27
CA GLY A 248 5.10 13.06 9.22
C GLY A 248 6.37 13.92 9.38
N TYR A 249 6.52 15.02 8.62
CA TYR A 249 7.60 15.99 8.86
C TYR A 249 7.32 16.81 10.12
N ASP A 250 6.11 17.34 10.23
CA ASP A 250 5.48 17.76 11.48
C ASP A 250 4.51 16.66 11.92
N PRO A 251 4.85 15.85 12.95
CA PRO A 251 4.02 14.74 13.40
C PRO A 251 2.95 15.16 14.43
N THR A 252 2.80 16.45 14.76
CA THR A 252 1.92 16.90 15.86
C THR A 252 0.50 16.35 15.73
N ILE A 253 -0.11 16.48 14.55
CA ILE A 253 -1.46 15.95 14.28
C ILE A 253 -1.50 14.43 14.44
N LEU A 254 -0.52 13.71 13.88
CA LEU A 254 -0.45 12.26 13.97
C LEU A 254 -0.38 11.81 15.45
N LEU A 255 0.52 12.40 16.24
CA LEU A 255 0.71 12.04 17.64
C LEU A 255 -0.53 12.37 18.50
N GLU A 256 -1.25 13.45 18.20
CA GLU A 256 -2.52 13.78 18.87
C GLU A 256 -3.62 12.76 18.54
N GLU A 257 -3.76 12.35 17.29
CA GLU A 257 -4.78 11.37 16.90
C GLU A 257 -4.44 9.96 17.42
N ILE A 258 -3.16 9.59 17.52
CA ILE A 258 -2.73 8.33 18.17
C ILE A 258 -3.16 8.31 19.64
N LYS A 259 -2.94 9.41 20.38
CA LYS A 259 -3.36 9.51 21.78
C LYS A 259 -4.86 9.32 21.93
N LYS A 260 -5.67 9.95 21.06
CA LYS A 260 -7.13 9.77 21.06
C LYS A 260 -7.54 8.34 20.71
N ALA A 261 -6.87 7.74 19.72
CA ALA A 261 -7.14 6.37 19.32
C ALA A 261 -6.87 5.38 20.46
N LYS A 262 -5.81 5.60 21.25
CA LYS A 262 -5.46 4.72 22.37
C LYS A 262 -6.55 4.65 23.46
N GLU A 263 -7.35 5.69 23.62
CA GLU A 263 -8.45 5.72 24.59
C GLU A 263 -9.67 4.87 24.17
N ILE A 264 -9.79 4.54 22.88
CA ILE A 264 -11.01 3.91 22.31
C ILE A 264 -10.73 2.64 21.50
N CYS A 265 -9.47 2.23 21.36
CA CYS A 265 -9.04 1.03 20.64
C CYS A 265 -8.25 0.12 21.57
N ASP A 266 -8.46 -1.19 21.44
CA ASP A 266 -7.66 -2.21 22.13
C ASP A 266 -6.24 -2.28 21.54
N TYR A 267 -6.09 -2.01 20.25
CA TYR A 267 -4.80 -2.05 19.54
C TYR A 267 -4.71 -0.95 18.48
N VAL A 268 -3.61 -0.19 18.44
CA VAL A 268 -3.40 0.91 17.49
C VAL A 268 -2.22 0.64 16.56
N VAL A 269 -2.47 0.65 15.25
CA VAL A 269 -1.48 0.50 14.19
C VAL A 269 -1.26 1.84 13.50
N VAL A 270 0.01 2.19 13.27
CA VAL A 270 0.38 3.37 12.48
C VAL A 270 1.21 2.94 11.27
N TYR A 271 0.71 3.29 10.08
CA TYR A 271 1.41 3.04 8.82
C TYR A 271 2.08 4.33 8.34
N ILE A 272 3.38 4.32 8.09
CA ILE A 272 4.12 5.55 7.79
C ILE A 272 5.05 5.42 6.59
N HIS A 273 4.92 6.35 5.66
CA HIS A 273 5.68 6.37 4.42
C HIS A 273 6.91 7.28 4.58
N TRP A 274 8.12 6.71 4.62
CA TRP A 274 9.34 7.41 5.09
C TRP A 274 10.65 6.80 4.59
N GLY A 275 11.78 7.45 4.87
CA GLY A 275 13.09 6.87 4.56
C GLY A 275 13.65 7.38 3.23
N VAL A 276 14.71 6.72 2.78
CA VAL A 276 15.43 7.07 1.55
C VAL A 276 15.33 5.90 0.59
N GLU A 277 14.96 6.17 -0.66
CA GLU A 277 14.85 5.13 -1.68
C GLU A 277 16.12 4.27 -1.75
N ARG A 278 15.92 2.96 -1.71
CA ARG A 278 16.92 1.89 -1.85
C ARG A 278 17.97 1.81 -0.74
N ASP A 279 17.81 2.55 0.34
CA ASP A 279 18.64 2.35 1.53
C ASP A 279 18.06 1.21 2.37
N GLU A 280 18.82 0.14 2.54
CA GLU A 280 18.41 -1.02 3.36
C GLU A 280 18.49 -0.74 4.87
N LYS A 281 19.04 0.41 5.27
CA LYS A 281 19.10 0.83 6.68
C LYS A 281 18.16 1.99 6.95
N PRO A 282 17.34 1.92 8.02
CA PRO A 282 16.51 3.06 8.40
C PRO A 282 17.40 4.22 8.85
N GLN A 283 16.99 5.42 8.44
CA GLN A 283 17.63 6.66 8.86
C GLN A 283 17.30 6.96 10.31
N GLU A 284 18.16 7.73 10.98
CA GLU A 284 17.96 8.09 12.40
C GLU A 284 16.62 8.80 12.65
N TYR A 285 16.17 9.63 11.70
CA TYR A 285 14.86 10.28 11.82
C TYR A 285 13.69 9.30 11.76
N GLN A 286 13.81 8.17 11.03
CA GLN A 286 12.77 7.13 11.00
C GLN A 286 12.67 6.51 12.39
N ARG A 287 13.81 6.23 13.02
CA ARG A 287 13.87 5.66 14.36
C ARG A 287 13.32 6.60 15.43
N ILE A 288 13.71 7.87 15.38
CA ILE A 288 13.17 8.90 16.30
C ILE A 288 11.65 9.00 16.15
N LEU A 289 11.14 9.10 14.92
CA LEU A 289 9.71 9.23 14.69
C LEU A 289 8.94 7.96 15.08
N GLY A 290 9.47 6.77 14.78
CA GLY A 290 8.89 5.51 15.21
C GLY A 290 8.73 5.42 16.72
N LYS A 291 9.74 5.84 17.48
CA LYS A 291 9.68 5.90 18.95
C LYS A 291 8.65 6.91 19.45
N GLN A 292 8.57 8.10 18.84
CA GLN A 292 7.54 9.09 19.16
C GLN A 292 6.12 8.56 18.93
N ILE A 293 5.91 7.79 17.86
CA ILE A 293 4.63 7.15 17.53
C ILE A 293 4.25 6.11 18.60
N ILE A 294 5.20 5.27 19.02
CA ILE A 294 5.00 4.31 20.12
C ILE A 294 4.70 5.04 21.44
N ASP A 295 5.48 6.07 21.78
CA ASP A 295 5.29 6.87 23.01
C ASP A 295 3.93 7.60 23.03
N ALA A 296 3.36 7.92 21.86
CA ALA A 296 2.03 8.51 21.76
C ALA A 296 0.89 7.50 21.99
N GLY A 297 1.16 6.20 21.94
CA GLY A 297 0.19 5.15 22.26
C GLY A 297 0.03 4.06 21.21
N ALA A 298 0.70 4.13 20.06
CA ALA A 298 0.66 3.07 19.05
C ALA A 298 1.20 1.75 19.61
N ASP A 299 0.65 0.63 19.15
CA ASP A 299 1.07 -0.73 19.53
C ASP A 299 1.94 -1.39 18.45
N LEU A 300 1.83 -0.95 17.19
CA LEU A 300 2.64 -1.40 16.06
C LEU A 300 2.86 -0.26 15.05
N VAL A 301 4.09 -0.13 14.56
CA VAL A 301 4.44 0.78 13.45
C VAL A 301 4.89 -0.01 12.24
N ILE A 302 4.30 0.29 11.08
CA ILE A 302 4.64 -0.31 9.78
C ILE A 302 5.12 0.79 8.84
N GLY A 303 6.30 0.59 8.25
CA GLY A 303 6.88 1.52 7.30
C GLY A 303 6.79 1.06 5.84
N SER A 304 6.82 2.01 4.91
CA SER A 304 7.06 1.79 3.48
C SER A 304 7.80 3.00 2.86
N HIS A 305 8.00 3.00 1.52
CA HIS A 305 8.72 3.99 0.68
C HIS A 305 10.12 3.59 0.19
N PRO A 306 11.04 3.02 1.00
CA PRO A 306 12.40 2.76 0.54
C PRO A 306 12.47 1.82 -0.68
N HIS A 307 11.36 1.17 -1.06
CA HIS A 307 11.27 0.17 -2.12
C HIS A 307 12.24 -1.00 -1.92
N VAL A 308 12.74 -1.19 -0.71
CA VAL A 308 13.57 -2.32 -0.27
C VAL A 308 13.13 -2.70 1.15
N LEU A 309 13.42 -3.93 1.54
CA LEU A 309 13.19 -4.39 2.90
C LEU A 309 14.13 -3.63 3.85
N GLN A 310 13.59 -3.09 4.94
CA GLN A 310 14.37 -2.58 6.06
C GLN A 310 14.04 -3.42 7.30
N GLY A 311 14.98 -3.48 8.24
CA GLY A 311 14.81 -4.28 9.44
C GLY A 311 13.72 -3.78 10.39
N ILE A 312 13.64 -4.42 11.54
CA ILE A 312 12.72 -4.10 12.63
C ILE A 312 13.51 -3.73 13.90
N GLU A 313 12.91 -2.91 14.76
CA GLU A 313 13.36 -2.77 16.15
C GLU A 313 12.17 -2.86 17.12
N TYR A 314 12.45 -3.22 18.37
CA TYR A 314 11.49 -3.10 19.46
C TYR A 314 11.85 -1.91 20.35
N TYR A 315 10.85 -1.13 20.72
CA TYR A 315 10.97 -0.01 21.66
C TYR A 315 9.80 -0.06 22.64
N ASN A 316 10.10 -0.02 23.95
CA ASN A 316 9.11 -0.23 25.02
C ASN A 316 8.26 -1.50 24.82
N GLY A 317 8.89 -2.58 24.35
CA GLY A 317 8.24 -3.86 24.06
C GLY A 317 7.38 -3.88 22.79
N LYS A 318 7.32 -2.79 22.04
CA LYS A 318 6.47 -2.66 20.84
C LYS A 318 7.29 -2.60 19.54
N PRO A 319 6.84 -3.27 18.48
CA PRO A 319 7.56 -3.34 17.21
C PRO A 319 7.45 -2.08 16.34
N ILE A 320 8.56 -1.72 15.71
CA ILE A 320 8.68 -0.71 14.65
C ILE A 320 9.32 -1.39 13.43
N CYS A 321 8.51 -1.74 12.43
CA CYS A 321 8.96 -2.29 11.15
C CYS A 321 9.22 -1.14 10.17
N TYR A 322 10.45 -1.02 9.65
CA TYR A 322 10.84 0.18 8.92
C TYR A 322 10.46 0.20 7.44
N SER A 323 10.41 -0.96 6.78
CA SER A 323 9.93 -1.10 5.40
C SER A 323 9.73 -2.56 5.05
N LEU A 324 8.59 -2.90 4.45
CA LEU A 324 8.31 -4.22 3.87
C LEU A 324 8.70 -4.34 2.38
N GLY A 325 9.18 -3.24 1.78
CA GLY A 325 9.55 -3.17 0.37
C GLY A 325 8.35 -3.16 -0.58
N ASN A 326 8.60 -3.40 -1.86
CA ASN A 326 7.56 -3.49 -2.87
C ASN A 326 6.83 -4.83 -2.78
N PHE A 327 5.52 -4.81 -2.57
CA PHE A 327 4.71 -6.03 -2.60
C PHE A 327 4.27 -6.30 -4.04
N ILE A 328 3.24 -5.61 -4.52
CA ILE A 328 2.78 -5.70 -5.92
C ILE A 328 3.36 -4.52 -6.69
N PHE A 329 4.32 -4.75 -7.59
CA PHE A 329 5.02 -3.66 -8.25
C PHE A 329 5.59 -4.07 -9.61
N GLY A 330 5.88 -3.08 -10.47
CA GLY A 330 6.45 -3.32 -11.79
C GLY A 330 7.96 -3.52 -11.81
N SER A 331 8.68 -2.81 -10.93
CA SER A 331 10.12 -2.97 -10.75
C SER A 331 10.45 -4.29 -10.05
N SER A 332 11.72 -4.70 -10.13
CA SER A 332 12.19 -5.93 -9.50
C SER A 332 12.92 -5.64 -8.20
N ILE A 333 12.55 -6.34 -7.14
CA ILE A 333 13.30 -6.35 -5.88
C ILE A 333 13.52 -7.80 -5.43
N PRO A 334 14.72 -8.11 -4.89
CA PRO A 334 15.07 -9.49 -4.56
C PRO A 334 14.41 -9.98 -3.27
N LYS A 335 13.86 -9.08 -2.45
CA LYS A 335 13.31 -9.41 -1.13
C LYS A 335 12.12 -8.51 -0.82
N THR A 336 10.99 -9.13 -0.57
CA THR A 336 9.78 -8.53 -0.03
C THR A 336 9.16 -9.51 0.95
N ALA A 337 8.22 -9.05 1.77
CA ALA A 337 7.50 -9.94 2.66
C ALA A 337 6.10 -9.44 2.97
N LEU A 338 5.23 -10.38 3.30
CA LEU A 338 4.12 -10.08 4.20
C LEU A 338 4.61 -10.20 5.64
N LEU A 339 4.13 -9.31 6.49
CA LEU A 339 4.31 -9.39 7.95
C LEU A 339 2.99 -9.81 8.57
N ARG A 340 2.98 -10.97 9.21
CA ARG A 340 1.89 -11.41 10.08
C ARG A 340 2.07 -10.79 11.45
N ALA A 341 0.98 -10.28 12.03
CA ALA A 341 0.91 -9.91 13.43
C ALA A 341 -0.27 -10.63 14.08
N GLN A 342 0.05 -11.60 14.93
CA GLN A 342 -0.93 -12.32 15.73
C GLN A 342 -1.06 -11.61 17.08
N VAL A 343 -2.18 -10.92 17.30
CA VAL A 343 -2.45 -10.15 18.51
C VAL A 343 -3.30 -10.98 19.46
N ASP A 344 -2.69 -11.50 20.52
CA ASP A 344 -3.38 -12.23 21.59
C ASP A 344 -3.74 -11.25 22.71
N PHE A 345 -5.02 -10.85 22.75
CA PHE A 345 -5.53 -9.92 23.76
C PHE A 345 -5.68 -10.54 25.14
N ALA A 346 -5.76 -11.87 25.26
CA ALA A 346 -5.85 -12.54 26.55
C ALA A 346 -4.48 -12.57 27.25
N GLN A 347 -3.41 -12.74 26.47
CA GLN A 347 -2.03 -12.72 26.94
C GLN A 347 -1.40 -11.32 26.90
N GLY A 348 -2.03 -10.37 26.22
CA GLY A 348 -1.49 -9.02 26.03
C GLY A 348 -0.21 -9.01 25.18
N SER A 349 -0.09 -9.93 24.23
CA SER A 349 1.11 -10.13 23.42
C SER A 349 0.85 -9.97 21.92
N THR A 350 1.90 -9.66 21.17
CA THR A 350 1.85 -9.64 19.70
C THR A 350 3.05 -10.41 19.16
N THR A 351 2.75 -11.49 18.44
CA THR A 351 3.75 -12.31 17.77
C THR A 351 3.85 -11.89 16.32
N LEU A 352 5.04 -11.50 15.88
CA LEU A 352 5.31 -11.15 14.49
C LEU A 352 5.99 -12.30 13.76
N SER A 353 5.59 -12.58 12.53
CA SER A 353 6.32 -13.49 11.64
C SER A 353 6.27 -13.06 10.18
N LEU A 354 7.23 -13.53 9.38
CA LEU A 354 7.40 -13.12 7.99
C LEU A 354 6.96 -14.21 7.02
N VAL A 355 6.39 -13.79 5.89
CA VAL A 355 6.20 -14.63 4.70
C VAL A 355 7.08 -14.09 3.58
N PRO A 356 8.27 -14.67 3.38
CA PRO A 356 9.27 -14.12 2.49
C PRO A 356 8.91 -14.35 1.01
N GLY A 357 9.34 -13.44 0.15
CA GLY A 357 9.14 -13.55 -1.28
C GLY A 357 9.91 -12.54 -2.10
N THR A 358 9.53 -12.48 -3.37
CA THR A 358 10.11 -11.60 -4.38
C THR A 358 9.01 -10.86 -5.14
N SER A 359 9.34 -9.68 -5.67
CA SER A 359 8.48 -8.94 -6.59
C SER A 359 9.30 -8.63 -7.84
N LYS A 360 8.87 -9.11 -9.00
CA LYS A 360 9.62 -9.03 -10.26
C LYS A 360 8.68 -8.90 -11.45
N ALA A 361 8.80 -7.80 -12.19
CA ALA A 361 8.11 -7.60 -13.47
C ALA A 361 6.59 -7.79 -13.40
N GLY A 362 5.96 -7.33 -12.32
CA GLY A 362 4.51 -7.47 -12.10
C GLY A 362 4.08 -8.78 -11.43
N TYR A 363 5.01 -9.68 -11.13
CA TYR A 363 4.77 -10.96 -10.44
C TYR A 363 5.31 -10.91 -9.02
N THR A 364 4.49 -11.27 -8.05
CA THR A 364 4.87 -11.35 -6.62
C THR A 364 4.73 -12.79 -6.17
N ARG A 365 5.81 -13.38 -5.65
CA ARG A 365 5.91 -14.82 -5.39
C ARG A 365 6.52 -15.10 -4.03
N THR A 366 5.97 -16.05 -3.28
CA THR A 366 6.57 -16.56 -2.06
C THR A 366 7.87 -17.30 -2.38
N LEU A 367 8.81 -17.29 -1.43
CA LEU A 367 9.92 -18.23 -1.46
C LEU A 367 9.39 -19.62 -1.07
N THR A 368 9.90 -20.65 -1.75
CA THR A 368 9.48 -22.05 -1.52
C THR A 368 10.65 -22.98 -1.23
N GLN A 369 11.88 -22.57 -1.55
CA GLN A 369 13.08 -23.34 -1.25
C GLN A 369 13.54 -23.02 0.17
N GLU A 370 13.79 -24.05 0.96
CA GLU A 370 14.11 -23.92 2.39
C GLU A 370 15.39 -23.11 2.63
N ASP A 371 16.43 -23.30 1.81
CA ASP A 371 17.68 -22.56 1.89
C ASP A 371 17.50 -21.07 1.55
N GLU A 372 16.67 -20.74 0.56
CA GLU A 372 16.30 -19.35 0.25
C GLU A 372 15.52 -18.69 1.38
N ILE A 373 14.58 -19.43 1.99
CA ILE A 373 13.77 -18.97 3.13
C ILE A 373 14.68 -18.70 4.36
N GLN A 374 15.54 -19.64 4.73
CA GLN A 374 16.46 -19.46 5.85
C GLN A 374 17.46 -18.33 5.58
N GLY A 375 17.95 -18.21 4.33
CA GLY A 375 18.78 -17.09 3.90
C GLY A 375 18.06 -15.75 4.02
N PHE A 376 16.76 -15.70 3.73
CA PHE A 376 15.94 -14.50 3.94
C PHE A 376 15.84 -14.14 5.43
N TYR A 377 15.55 -15.10 6.31
CA TYR A 377 15.44 -14.84 7.75
C TYR A 377 16.76 -14.37 8.36
N GLN A 378 17.88 -14.99 7.97
CA GLN A 378 19.22 -14.55 8.38
C GLN A 378 19.52 -13.12 7.90
N TYR A 379 19.17 -12.80 6.65
CA TYR A 379 19.31 -11.45 6.12
C TYR A 379 18.46 -10.44 6.90
N PHE A 380 17.17 -10.74 7.13
CA PHE A 380 16.26 -9.85 7.84
C PHE A 380 16.72 -9.61 9.28
N GLN A 381 17.16 -10.66 9.98
CA GLN A 381 17.79 -10.54 11.29
C GLN A 381 19.02 -9.62 11.25
N GLY A 382 19.89 -9.79 10.24
CA GLY A 382 21.12 -9.02 10.10
C GLY A 382 20.93 -7.52 9.84
N ILE A 383 19.79 -7.11 9.27
CA ILE A 383 19.43 -5.70 9.06
C ILE A 383 18.54 -5.13 10.18
N SER A 384 18.18 -5.95 11.17
CA SER A 384 17.31 -5.59 12.29
C SER A 384 18.08 -5.28 13.57
N PHE A 385 17.41 -4.71 14.56
CA PHE A 385 18.03 -4.19 15.78
C PHE A 385 17.49 -4.91 17.02
N GLY A 386 18.36 -5.68 17.70
CA GLY A 386 18.02 -6.32 18.97
C GLY A 386 16.98 -7.44 18.85
N VAL A 387 16.90 -8.10 17.70
CA VAL A 387 15.95 -9.21 17.45
C VAL A 387 16.67 -10.46 16.97
N SER A 388 16.01 -11.61 17.14
CA SER A 388 16.33 -12.85 16.43
C SER A 388 15.14 -13.28 15.58
N VAL A 389 15.39 -14.05 14.52
CA VAL A 389 14.37 -14.64 13.66
C VAL A 389 14.58 -16.14 13.67
N ASP A 390 13.56 -16.90 14.07
CA ASP A 390 13.65 -18.36 14.12
C ASP A 390 13.40 -19.02 12.75
N GLU A 391 13.52 -20.35 12.71
CA GLU A 391 13.37 -21.16 11.49
C GLU A 391 11.98 -21.05 10.84
N ASN A 392 10.95 -20.61 11.59
CA ASN A 392 9.59 -20.41 11.13
C ASN A 392 9.31 -18.94 10.76
N GLY A 393 10.34 -18.09 10.81
CA GLY A 393 10.22 -16.66 10.50
C GLY A 393 9.60 -15.84 11.64
N VAL A 394 9.45 -16.39 12.84
CA VAL A 394 8.94 -15.65 14.01
C VAL A 394 10.05 -14.74 14.53
N ILE A 395 9.68 -13.49 14.80
CA ILE A 395 10.59 -12.45 15.28
C ILE A 395 10.54 -12.42 16.81
N HIS A 396 11.69 -12.62 17.44
CA HIS A 396 11.86 -12.58 18.88
C HIS A 396 12.62 -11.33 19.29
N ASN A 397 12.07 -10.57 20.24
CA ASN A 397 12.78 -9.45 20.86
C ASN A 397 13.82 -10.01 21.85
N ASN A 398 15.11 -9.72 21.63
CA ASN A 398 16.18 -10.23 22.48
C ASN A 398 16.35 -9.42 23.78
N GLY A 399 15.60 -8.33 23.94
CA GLY A 399 15.73 -7.40 25.05
C GLY A 399 16.97 -6.52 24.90
N ASN A 400 16.78 -5.20 24.95
CA ASN A 400 17.86 -4.24 25.18
C ASN A 400 17.61 -3.52 26.49
#